data_AF-A0A6G7YRX4-F1
#
_entry.id   AF-A0A6G7YRX4-F1
#
_cell.length_a   1.000
_cell.length_b   1.000
_cell.length_c   1.000
_cell.angle_alpha   90.00
_cell.angle_beta   90.00
_cell.angle_gamma   90.00
#
_symmetry.space_group_name_H-M   'P 1'
#
loop_
_entity.id
_entity.type
_entity.pdbx_description
1 polymer ?
#
loop_
_entity_poly.entity_id
_entity_poly.type
_entity_poly.pdbx_seq_one_letter_code
_entity_poly.pdbx_strand_id
1 'polypeptide(L)'
;MAAPTGENPFGLENALREGGIISQATFAILVIMSIGTFYILFTKLMQQQKIISQGRKVRSSFWNAPNLRESAGKLEQRSAYRAIVDDALLAQEQHDKLDDPIDRHDWVANSLARSQGSIGARLGEGLAFLATVGSTAPFIGLFGTVVGIMRALINISAKGDASITTVAGPVGEALIMTALGLIVAVPAVLAYNWLIRRNKSILEDLAAFTNDLNGFMSSGGKVKPRLGGPAPAAAAAKPAAGTTAPKATA
;
A
#
# COMPACT_ATOMS: atom_id res chain seq x y z
N MET A 1 10.24 -52.39 -19.82
CA MET A 1 8.81 -52.09 -19.76
C MET A 1 8.69 -50.59 -19.61
N ALA A 2 8.46 -49.87 -20.71
CA ALA A 2 8.35 -48.42 -20.69
C ALA A 2 7.10 -48.01 -19.91
N ALA A 3 7.24 -47.08 -18.97
CA ALA A 3 6.08 -46.48 -18.31
C ALA A 3 5.20 -45.84 -19.40
N PRO A 4 3.89 -46.13 -19.45
CA PRO A 4 3.01 -45.38 -20.32
C PRO A 4 3.12 -43.92 -19.89
N THR A 5 3.36 -43.02 -20.85
CA THR A 5 3.25 -41.58 -20.68
C THR A 5 1.78 -41.27 -20.39
N GLY A 6 1.39 -41.47 -19.13
CA GLY A 6 0.00 -41.37 -18.68
C GLY A 6 -0.45 -39.92 -18.78
N GLU A 7 -1.38 -39.65 -19.68
CA GLU A 7 -2.29 -38.53 -19.54
C GLU A 7 -2.86 -38.59 -18.12
N ASN A 8 -2.62 -37.55 -17.34
CA ASN A 8 -3.04 -37.51 -15.94
C ASN A 8 -4.58 -37.52 -15.94
N PRO A 9 -5.26 -38.60 -15.50
CA PRO A 9 -6.72 -38.70 -15.60
C PRO A 9 -7.42 -37.66 -14.73
N PHE A 10 -6.69 -37.04 -13.80
CA PHE A 10 -7.13 -35.95 -12.94
C PHE A 10 -6.29 -34.72 -13.25
N GLY A 11 -6.90 -33.72 -13.89
CA GLY A 11 -6.19 -32.52 -14.34
C GLY A 11 -7.11 -31.32 -14.47
N LEU A 12 -6.52 -30.12 -14.43
CA LEU A 12 -7.23 -28.86 -14.67
C LEU A 12 -8.01 -28.87 -15.99
N GLU A 13 -7.46 -29.51 -17.03
CA GLU A 13 -8.10 -29.60 -18.33
C GLU A 13 -9.39 -30.43 -18.29
N ASN A 14 -9.37 -31.58 -17.61
CA ASN A 14 -10.56 -32.41 -17.45
C ASN A 14 -11.61 -31.69 -16.59
N ALA A 15 -11.20 -31.05 -15.49
CA ALA A 15 -12.08 -30.27 -14.62
C ALA A 15 -12.80 -29.13 -15.38
N LEU A 16 -12.09 -28.48 -16.30
CA LEU A 16 -12.62 -27.41 -17.14
C LEU A 16 -13.54 -27.93 -18.25
N ARG A 17 -13.21 -29.09 -18.84
CA ARG A 17 -14.03 -29.72 -19.88
C ARG A 17 -15.33 -30.29 -19.30
N GLU A 18 -15.27 -31.02 -18.19
CA GLU A 18 -16.44 -31.60 -17.52
C GLU A 18 -17.35 -30.54 -16.89
N GLY A 19 -16.76 -29.53 -16.25
CA GLY A 19 -17.51 -28.41 -15.70
C GLY A 19 -18.11 -27.46 -16.76
N GLY A 20 -17.71 -27.61 -18.02
CA GLY A 20 -18.12 -26.84 -19.20
C GLY A 20 -18.03 -25.31 -19.06
N ILE A 21 -18.84 -24.57 -19.82
CA ILE A 21 -18.64 -23.11 -20.00
C ILE A 21 -18.63 -22.28 -18.70
N ILE A 22 -19.40 -22.67 -17.69
CA ILE A 22 -19.46 -21.96 -16.41
C ILE A 22 -18.16 -22.15 -15.62
N SER A 23 -17.62 -23.38 -15.61
CA SER A 23 -16.32 -23.71 -14.99
C SER A 23 -15.18 -22.94 -15.68
N GLN A 24 -15.19 -22.89 -17.01
CA GLN A 24 -14.22 -22.13 -17.80
C GLN A 24 -14.30 -20.62 -17.53
N ALA A 25 -15.50 -20.05 -17.46
CA ALA A 25 -15.70 -18.66 -17.11
C ALA A 25 -15.19 -18.35 -15.68
N THR A 26 -15.48 -19.24 -14.73
CA THR A 26 -15.05 -19.11 -13.33
C THR A 26 -13.52 -19.11 -13.23
N PHE A 27 -12.87 -20.05 -13.93
CA PHE A 27 -11.41 -20.11 -14.03
C PHE A 27 -10.81 -18.87 -14.68
N ALA A 28 -11.40 -18.39 -15.79
CA ALA A 28 -10.93 -17.18 -16.46
C ALA A 28 -11.00 -15.96 -15.55
N ILE A 29 -12.07 -15.82 -14.75
CA ILE A 29 -12.20 -14.75 -13.75
C ILE A 29 -11.09 -14.85 -12.70
N LEU A 30 -10.82 -16.04 -12.16
CA LEU A 30 -9.74 -16.26 -11.18
C LEU A 30 -8.36 -15.91 -11.76
N VAL A 31 -8.11 -16.26 -13.02
CA VAL A 31 -6.86 -15.91 -13.72
C VAL A 31 -6.72 -14.40 -13.87
N ILE A 32 -7.77 -13.69 -14.29
CA ILE A 32 -7.76 -12.22 -14.42
C ILE A 32 -7.51 -11.55 -13.06
N MET A 33 -8.18 -12.03 -12.01
CA MET A 33 -7.97 -11.55 -10.64
C MET A 33 -6.54 -11.76 -10.15
N SER A 34 -5.94 -12.92 -10.47
CA SER A 34 -4.55 -13.23 -10.15
C SER A 34 -3.58 -12.27 -10.85
N ILE A 35 -3.72 -12.10 -12.16
CA ILE A 35 -2.89 -11.18 -12.95
C ILE A 35 -3.01 -9.75 -12.41
N GLY A 36 -4.23 -9.28 -12.17
CA GLY A 36 -4.48 -7.96 -11.59
C GLY A 36 -3.83 -7.78 -10.22
N THR A 37 -3.86 -8.80 -9.36
CA THR A 37 -3.24 -8.80 -8.03
C THR A 37 -1.73 -8.59 -8.12
N PHE A 38 -1.03 -9.37 -8.95
CA PHE A 38 0.42 -9.24 -9.11
C PHE A 38 0.79 -7.93 -9.80
N TYR A 39 0.05 -7.50 -10.82
CA TYR A 39 0.27 -6.23 -11.49
C TYR A 39 0.21 -5.05 -10.50
N ILE A 40 -0.84 -4.97 -9.68
CA ILE A 40 -0.98 -3.89 -8.69
C ILE A 40 0.08 -4.03 -7.60
N LEU A 41 0.39 -5.25 -7.13
CA LEU A 41 1.44 -5.48 -6.14
C LEU A 41 2.78 -4.90 -6.59
N PHE A 42 3.25 -5.25 -7.79
CA PHE A 42 4.55 -4.81 -8.28
C PHE A 42 4.58 -3.31 -8.58
N THR A 43 3.55 -2.79 -9.24
CA THR A 43 3.47 -1.35 -9.57
C THR A 43 3.43 -0.49 -8.30
N LYS A 44 2.62 -0.86 -7.30
CA LYS A 44 2.55 -0.14 -6.02
C LYS A 44 3.82 -0.29 -5.20
N LEU A 45 4.44 -1.47 -5.21
CA LEU A 45 5.72 -1.69 -4.54
C LEU A 45 6.81 -0.76 -5.10
N MET A 46 6.93 -0.67 -6.43
CA MET A 46 7.88 0.23 -7.07
C MET A 46 7.57 1.69 -6.78
N GLN A 47 6.30 2.09 -6.83
CA GLN A 47 5.85 3.45 -6.50
C GLN A 47 6.22 3.83 -5.05
N GLN A 48 5.89 2.98 -4.08
CA GLN A 48 6.20 3.18 -2.66
C GLN A 48 7.72 3.23 -2.43
N GLN A 49 8.47 2.31 -3.02
CA GLN A 49 9.92 2.26 -2.88
C GLN A 49 10.59 3.52 -3.44
N LYS A 50 10.05 4.06 -4.55
CA LYS A 50 10.50 5.33 -5.12
C LYS A 50 10.28 6.49 -4.14
N ILE A 51 9.10 6.59 -3.53
CA ILE A 51 8.79 7.66 -2.56
C ILE A 51 9.71 7.54 -1.33
N ILE A 52 9.88 6.34 -0.78
CA ILE A 52 10.79 6.10 0.37
C ILE A 52 12.25 6.48 0.01
N SER A 53 12.70 6.17 -1.21
CA SER A 53 14.02 6.59 -1.68
C SER A 53 14.13 8.12 -1.80
N GLN A 54 13.09 8.78 -2.33
CA GLN A 54 13.04 10.24 -2.42
C GLN A 54 13.09 10.89 -1.04
N GLY A 55 12.38 10.36 -0.03
CA GLY A 55 12.42 10.88 1.35
C GLY A 55 13.82 10.82 1.97
N ARG A 56 14.59 9.76 1.70
CA ARG A 56 16.00 9.67 2.14
C ARG A 56 16.88 10.74 1.47
N LYS A 57 16.63 11.08 0.21
CA LYS A 57 17.35 12.16 -0.50
C LYS A 57 16.96 13.54 0.02
N VAL A 58 15.67 13.76 0.28
CA VAL A 58 15.17 15.00 0.90
C VAL A 58 15.89 15.22 2.23
N ARG A 59 15.94 14.20 3.09
CA ARG A 59 16.63 14.26 4.38
C ARG A 59 18.11 14.66 4.25
N SER A 60 18.84 14.14 3.27
CA SER A 60 20.28 14.45 3.14
C SER A 60 20.59 15.81 2.51
N SER A 61 19.76 16.28 1.57
CA SER A 61 20.15 17.38 0.66
C SER A 61 19.23 18.60 0.72
N PHE A 62 17.95 18.43 1.07
CA PHE A 62 16.94 19.50 0.97
C PHE A 62 17.19 20.64 1.97
N TRP A 63 17.56 20.30 3.20
CA TRP A 63 17.74 21.26 4.31
C TRP A 63 19.06 22.03 4.26
N ASN A 64 19.97 21.65 3.36
CA ASN A 64 21.26 22.31 3.21
C ASN A 64 21.21 23.55 2.31
N ALA A 65 20.12 23.75 1.56
CA ALA A 65 20.01 24.94 0.72
C ALA A 65 19.64 26.20 1.54
N PRO A 66 20.00 27.39 1.04
CA PRO A 66 19.74 28.67 1.72
C PRO A 66 18.28 29.13 1.63
N ASN A 67 17.51 28.66 0.64
CA ASN A 67 16.10 29.03 0.48
C ASN A 67 15.27 27.88 -0.14
N LEU A 68 13.95 27.97 0.04
CA LEU A 68 13.01 26.91 -0.36
C LEU A 68 12.97 26.68 -1.88
N ARG A 69 13.11 27.73 -2.70
CA ARG A 69 13.07 27.64 -4.16
C ARG A 69 14.29 26.88 -4.72
N GLU A 70 15.47 27.09 -4.13
CA GLU A 70 16.67 26.32 -4.47
C GLU A 70 16.55 24.86 -3.98
N SER A 71 16.00 24.64 -2.79
CA SER A 71 15.72 23.29 -2.27
C SER A 71 14.74 22.51 -3.17
N ALA A 72 13.71 23.17 -3.70
CA ALA A 72 12.75 22.59 -4.66
C ALA A 72 13.44 22.15 -5.95
N GLY A 73 14.39 22.95 -6.45
CA GLY A 73 15.20 22.63 -7.63
C GLY A 73 16.02 21.35 -7.50
N LYS A 74 16.40 20.96 -6.27
CA LYS A 74 17.16 19.73 -5.98
C LYS A 74 16.28 18.48 -5.90
N LEU A 75 14.94 18.62 -5.90
CA LEU A 75 14.01 17.50 -5.88
C LEU A 75 13.69 17.01 -7.29
N GLU A 76 13.50 15.70 -7.45
CA GLU A 76 13.08 15.10 -8.71
C GLU A 76 11.72 15.68 -9.15
N GLN A 77 11.58 16.03 -10.44
CA GLN A 77 10.37 16.67 -10.99
C GLN A 77 9.08 15.88 -10.72
N ARG A 78 9.16 14.55 -10.65
CA ARG A 78 8.03 13.65 -10.37
C ARG A 78 8.12 13.04 -8.98
N SER A 79 8.32 13.87 -7.95
CA SER A 79 8.38 13.44 -6.55
C SER A 79 7.18 13.89 -5.74
N ALA A 80 6.71 13.02 -4.84
CA ALA A 80 5.69 13.37 -3.84
C ALA A 80 6.15 14.53 -2.94
N TYR A 81 7.43 14.55 -2.55
CA TYR A 81 8.01 15.63 -1.75
C TYR A 81 8.10 16.94 -2.52
N ARG A 82 8.35 16.87 -3.84
CA ARG A 82 8.38 18.06 -4.69
C ARG A 82 6.98 18.67 -4.82
N ALA A 83 5.96 17.84 -5.03
CA ALA A 83 4.58 18.32 -5.08
C ALA A 83 4.20 19.10 -3.81
N ILE A 84 4.54 18.60 -2.62
CA ILE A 84 4.31 19.30 -1.35
C ILE A 84 5.02 20.66 -1.31
N VAL A 85 6.27 20.72 -1.78
CA VAL A 85 7.04 21.97 -1.78
C VAL A 85 6.49 22.98 -2.79
N ASP A 86 6.12 22.52 -3.97
CA ASP A 86 5.52 23.36 -5.01
C ASP A 86 4.16 23.90 -4.54
N ASP A 87 3.33 23.07 -3.90
CA ASP A 87 2.05 23.49 -3.30
C ASP A 87 2.23 24.50 -2.15
N ALA A 88 3.33 24.37 -1.38
CA ALA A 88 3.68 25.32 -0.32
C ALA A 88 4.13 26.68 -0.87
N LEU A 89 4.93 26.68 -1.95
CA LEU A 89 5.34 27.90 -2.65
C LEU A 89 4.14 28.60 -3.29
N LEU A 90 3.28 27.82 -3.96
CA LEU A 90 2.04 28.32 -4.54
C LEU A 90 1.12 28.92 -3.47
N ALA A 91 0.98 28.26 -2.31
CA ALA A 91 0.16 28.76 -1.21
C ALA A 91 0.66 30.10 -0.66
N GLN A 92 1.99 30.31 -0.58
CA GLN A 92 2.56 31.60 -0.19
C GLN A 92 2.25 32.69 -1.21
N GLU A 93 2.39 32.40 -2.51
CA GLU A 93 2.09 33.37 -3.58
C GLU A 93 0.59 33.71 -3.70
N GLN A 94 -0.28 32.77 -3.33
CA GLN A 94 -1.72 32.94 -3.36
C GLN A 94 -2.27 33.64 -2.12
N HIS A 95 -1.56 33.60 -0.99
CA HIS A 95 -2.03 34.17 0.28
C HIS A 95 -2.40 35.65 0.15
N ASP A 96 -1.55 36.43 -0.54
CA ASP A 96 -1.76 37.87 -0.74
C ASP A 96 -2.94 38.21 -1.67
N LYS A 97 -3.62 37.19 -2.23
CA LYS A 97 -4.77 37.32 -3.13
C LYS A 97 -6.10 36.88 -2.48
N LEU A 98 -6.10 36.48 -1.21
CA LEU A 98 -7.34 36.13 -0.51
C LEU A 98 -8.09 37.39 -0.09
N ASP A 99 -9.40 37.41 -0.36
CA ASP A 99 -10.30 38.47 0.10
C ASP A 99 -10.62 38.35 1.60
N ASP A 100 -10.64 37.11 2.13
CA ASP A 100 -10.88 36.83 3.54
C ASP A 100 -9.56 36.80 4.35
N PRO A 101 -9.56 37.37 5.57
CA PRO A 101 -8.37 37.42 6.43
C PRO A 101 -8.12 36.06 7.09
N ILE A 102 -7.59 35.11 6.31
CA ILE A 102 -7.06 33.85 6.83
C ILE A 102 -5.59 34.06 7.18
N ASP A 103 -5.17 33.58 8.37
CA ASP A 103 -3.77 33.62 8.76
C ASP A 103 -2.92 32.83 7.75
N ARG A 104 -1.76 33.40 7.35
CA ARG A 104 -0.87 32.79 6.36
C ARG A 104 -0.42 31.39 6.77
N HIS A 105 -0.16 31.20 8.06
CA HIS A 105 0.24 29.90 8.62
C HIS A 105 -0.87 28.87 8.40
N ASP A 106 -2.11 29.21 8.69
CA ASP A 106 -3.25 28.30 8.57
C ASP A 106 -3.57 28.00 7.11
N TRP A 107 -3.48 28.99 6.22
CA TRP A 107 -3.64 28.79 4.77
C TRP A 107 -2.62 27.81 4.20
N VAL A 108 -1.34 28.00 4.54
CA VAL A 108 -0.24 27.15 4.06
C VAL A 108 -0.35 25.74 4.67
N ALA A 109 -0.61 25.62 5.97
CA ALA A 109 -0.85 24.34 6.64
C ALA A 109 -2.00 23.54 5.99
N ASN A 110 -3.11 24.20 5.68
CA ASN A 110 -4.23 23.57 4.99
C ASN A 110 -3.86 23.17 3.54
N SER A 111 -3.06 23.96 2.83
CA SER A 111 -2.58 23.59 1.49
C SER A 111 -1.70 22.35 1.52
N LEU A 112 -0.77 22.28 2.47
CA LEU A 112 0.09 21.13 2.68
C LEU A 112 -0.72 19.87 3.03
N ALA A 113 -1.72 19.99 3.92
CA ALA A 113 -2.62 18.89 4.27
C ALA A 113 -3.41 18.37 3.05
N ARG A 114 -3.88 19.27 2.17
CA ARG A 114 -4.51 18.88 0.90
C ARG A 114 -3.52 18.14 -0.02
N SER A 115 -2.29 18.62 -0.13
CA SER A 115 -1.23 17.97 -0.91
C SER A 115 -0.97 16.55 -0.43
N GLN A 116 -0.80 16.36 0.89
CA GLN A 116 -0.65 15.06 1.52
C GLN A 116 -1.85 14.15 1.27
N GLY A 117 -3.07 14.66 1.42
CA GLY A 117 -4.30 13.93 1.16
C GLY A 117 -4.35 13.43 -0.29
N SER A 118 -3.96 14.26 -1.25
CA SER A 118 -3.89 13.90 -2.66
C SER A 118 -2.87 12.79 -2.95
N ILE A 119 -1.71 12.83 -2.27
CA ILE A 119 -0.69 11.78 -2.36
C ILE A 119 -1.21 10.49 -1.73
N GLY A 120 -1.85 10.57 -0.57
CA GLY A 120 -2.48 9.44 0.11
C GLY A 120 -3.55 8.75 -0.74
N ALA A 121 -4.40 9.53 -1.41
CA ALA A 121 -5.39 8.99 -2.35
C ALA A 121 -4.72 8.20 -3.49
N ARG A 122 -3.67 8.76 -4.11
CA ARG A 122 -2.89 8.07 -5.15
C ARG A 122 -2.21 6.79 -4.65
N LEU A 123 -1.76 6.77 -3.40
CA LEU A 123 -1.19 5.58 -2.76
C LEU A 123 -2.25 4.51 -2.49
N GLY A 124 -3.49 4.91 -2.22
CA GLY A 124 -4.64 4.02 -1.99
C GLY A 124 -5.25 3.42 -3.25
N GLU A 125 -5.03 4.02 -4.42
CA GLU A 125 -5.52 3.49 -5.71
C GLU A 125 -5.11 2.02 -5.89
N GLY A 126 -6.04 1.19 -6.38
CA GLY A 126 -5.81 -0.23 -6.62
C GLY A 126 -5.89 -1.11 -5.36
N LEU A 127 -5.74 -0.57 -4.14
CA LEU A 127 -5.86 -1.39 -2.92
C LEU A 127 -7.27 -1.96 -2.74
N ALA A 128 -8.30 -1.23 -3.17
CA ALA A 128 -9.68 -1.71 -3.17
C ALA A 128 -9.83 -3.00 -4.01
N PHE A 129 -9.15 -3.07 -5.16
CA PHE A 129 -9.15 -4.28 -6.00
C PHE A 129 -8.53 -5.47 -5.27
N LEU A 130 -7.37 -5.30 -4.60
CA LEU A 130 -6.75 -6.38 -3.82
C LEU A 130 -7.66 -6.85 -2.68
N ALA A 131 -8.31 -5.91 -1.99
CA ALA A 131 -9.25 -6.23 -0.92
C ALA A 131 -10.45 -7.03 -1.46
N THR A 132 -11.02 -6.61 -2.59
CA THR A 132 -12.12 -7.32 -3.26
C THR A 132 -11.69 -8.70 -3.74
N VAL A 133 -10.55 -8.84 -4.41
CA VAL A 133 -10.05 -10.17 -4.84
C VAL A 133 -9.80 -11.06 -3.65
N GLY A 134 -9.16 -10.54 -2.60
CA GLY A 134 -8.88 -11.28 -1.38
C GLY A 134 -10.13 -11.81 -0.67
N SER A 135 -11.24 -11.07 -0.71
CA SER A 135 -12.50 -11.50 -0.09
C SER A 135 -13.39 -12.33 -1.02
N THR A 136 -13.35 -12.13 -2.34
CA THR A 136 -14.29 -12.75 -3.29
C THR A 136 -13.75 -14.00 -3.98
N ALA A 137 -12.43 -14.10 -4.23
CA ALA A 137 -11.83 -15.23 -4.94
C ALA A 137 -12.11 -16.61 -4.31
N PRO A 138 -12.14 -16.78 -2.97
CA PRO A 138 -12.50 -18.07 -2.36
C PRO A 138 -13.92 -18.50 -2.70
N PHE A 139 -14.87 -17.55 -2.71
CA PHE A 139 -16.26 -17.81 -3.04
C PHE A 139 -16.47 -18.11 -4.52
N ILE A 140 -15.69 -17.48 -5.40
CA ILE A 140 -15.67 -17.78 -6.83
C ILE A 140 -15.15 -19.22 -7.06
N GLY A 141 -14.09 -19.62 -6.37
CA GLY A 141 -13.59 -21.01 -6.41
C GLY A 141 -14.61 -22.02 -5.88
N LEU A 142 -15.26 -21.72 -4.74
CA LEU A 142 -16.34 -22.55 -4.19
C LEU A 142 -17.50 -22.69 -5.17
N PHE A 143 -17.91 -21.61 -5.83
CA PHE A 143 -18.95 -21.63 -6.85
C PHE A 143 -18.58 -22.56 -8.02
N GLY A 144 -17.34 -22.49 -8.50
CA GLY A 144 -16.82 -23.39 -9.54
C GLY A 144 -16.95 -24.86 -9.15
N THR A 145 -16.60 -25.19 -7.91
CA THR A 145 -16.72 -26.55 -7.36
C THR A 145 -18.18 -27.01 -7.30
N VAL A 146 -19.09 -26.16 -6.82
CA VAL A 146 -20.53 -26.47 -6.73
C VAL A 146 -21.11 -26.78 -8.11
N VAL A 147 -20.79 -25.96 -9.12
CA VAL A 147 -21.25 -26.18 -10.50
C VAL A 147 -20.61 -27.42 -11.11
N GLY A 148 -19.32 -27.66 -10.87
CA GLY A 148 -18.62 -28.85 -11.34
C GLY A 148 -19.26 -30.14 -10.82
N ILE A 149 -19.47 -30.24 -9.51
CA ILE A 149 -20.12 -31.39 -8.88
C ILE A 149 -21.56 -31.56 -9.40
N MET A 150 -22.32 -30.47 -9.54
CA MET A 150 -23.69 -30.52 -10.07
C MET A 150 -23.73 -31.12 -11.47
N ARG A 151 -22.83 -30.68 -12.38
CA ARG A 151 -22.76 -31.21 -13.75
C ARG A 151 -22.32 -32.66 -13.80
N ALA A 152 -21.34 -33.03 -12.97
CA ALA A 152 -20.93 -34.41 -12.81
C ALA A 152 -22.12 -35.31 -12.43
N LEU A 153 -22.87 -34.95 -11.39
CA LEU A 153 -24.01 -35.74 -10.92
C LEU A 153 -25.13 -35.85 -11.98
N ILE A 154 -25.38 -34.80 -12.76
CA ILE A 154 -26.35 -34.85 -13.88
C ILE A 154 -25.89 -35.83 -14.97
N ASN A 155 -24.61 -35.84 -15.31
CA ASN A 155 -24.08 -36.77 -16.32
C ASN A 155 -24.11 -38.22 -15.83
N ILE A 156 -23.86 -38.44 -14.54
CA ILE A 156 -23.89 -39.76 -13.90
C ILE A 156 -25.31 -40.30 -13.87
N SER A 157 -26.28 -39.47 -13.46
CA SER A 157 -27.70 -39.86 -13.44
C SER A 157 -28.23 -40.16 -14.83
N ALA A 158 -27.80 -39.42 -15.87
CA ALA A 158 -28.16 -39.68 -17.26
C ALA A 158 -27.60 -41.02 -17.79
N LYS A 159 -26.44 -41.47 -17.29
CA LYS A 159 -25.83 -42.77 -17.65
C LYS A 159 -26.38 -43.95 -16.86
N GLY A 160 -27.04 -43.71 -15.73
CA GLY A 160 -27.62 -44.75 -14.87
C GLY A 160 -26.60 -45.58 -14.07
N ASP A 161 -25.31 -45.24 -14.12
CA ASP A 161 -24.25 -45.90 -13.35
C ASP A 161 -23.75 -44.99 -12.23
N ALA A 162 -24.19 -45.26 -10.99
CA ALA A 162 -23.79 -44.52 -9.80
C ALA A 162 -22.60 -45.17 -9.04
N SER A 163 -21.78 -45.96 -9.73
CA SER A 163 -20.60 -46.59 -9.12
C SER A 163 -19.59 -45.54 -8.61
N ILE A 164 -18.88 -45.87 -7.52
CA ILE A 164 -17.89 -44.97 -6.91
C ILE A 164 -16.76 -44.59 -7.88
N THR A 165 -16.41 -45.49 -8.79
CA THR A 165 -15.45 -45.28 -9.88
C THR A 165 -15.89 -44.19 -10.84
N THR A 166 -17.20 -44.05 -11.07
CA THR A 166 -17.78 -43.05 -11.99
C THR A 166 -17.98 -41.69 -11.31
N VAL A 167 -18.10 -41.64 -9.98
CA VAL A 167 -18.29 -40.39 -9.20
C VAL A 167 -16.97 -39.76 -8.73
N ALA A 168 -15.99 -40.58 -8.33
CA ALA A 168 -14.81 -40.10 -7.62
C ALA A 168 -13.94 -39.12 -8.44
N GLY A 169 -13.80 -39.35 -9.74
CA GLY A 169 -13.00 -38.48 -10.62
C GLY A 169 -13.57 -37.07 -10.76
N PRO A 170 -14.79 -36.91 -11.31
CA PRO A 170 -15.40 -35.60 -11.51
C PRO A 170 -15.52 -34.77 -10.22
N VAL A 171 -15.78 -35.42 -9.08
CA VAL A 171 -15.84 -34.74 -7.77
C VAL A 171 -14.45 -34.25 -7.34
N GLY A 172 -13.41 -35.08 -7.51
CA GLY A 172 -12.03 -34.69 -7.21
C GLY A 172 -11.55 -33.52 -8.07
N GLU A 173 -11.90 -33.53 -9.35
CA GLU A 173 -11.58 -32.46 -10.29
C GLU A 173 -12.25 -31.13 -9.94
N ALA A 174 -13.51 -31.17 -9.51
CA ALA A 174 -14.21 -29.97 -9.06
C ALA A 174 -13.51 -29.29 -7.87
N LEU A 175 -12.91 -30.06 -6.94
CA LEU A 175 -12.20 -29.50 -5.77
C LEU A 175 -10.99 -28.62 -6.15
N ILE A 176 -10.43 -28.80 -7.35
CA ILE A 176 -9.33 -27.98 -7.84
C ILE A 176 -9.76 -26.50 -7.94
N MET A 177 -11.03 -26.20 -8.26
CA MET A 177 -11.52 -24.83 -8.36
C MET A 177 -11.48 -24.09 -7.01
N THR A 178 -11.85 -24.76 -5.92
CA THR A 178 -11.72 -24.18 -4.58
C THR A 178 -10.26 -23.91 -4.23
N ALA A 179 -9.36 -24.85 -4.55
CA ALA A 179 -7.93 -24.67 -4.29
C ALA A 179 -7.37 -23.47 -5.08
N LEU A 180 -7.76 -23.30 -6.34
CA LEU A 180 -7.40 -22.13 -7.15
C LEU A 180 -7.92 -20.82 -6.55
N GLY A 181 -9.18 -20.79 -6.09
CA GLY A 181 -9.75 -19.63 -5.41
C GLY A 181 -8.91 -19.18 -4.22
N LEU A 182 -8.41 -20.12 -3.41
CA LEU A 182 -7.51 -19.84 -2.30
C LEU A 182 -6.12 -19.37 -2.73
N ILE A 183 -5.54 -20.01 -3.76
CA ILE A 183 -4.24 -19.63 -4.33
C ILE A 183 -4.27 -18.18 -4.86
N VAL A 184 -5.41 -17.73 -5.39
CA VAL A 184 -5.60 -16.34 -5.84
C VAL A 184 -5.84 -15.39 -4.66
N ALA A 185 -6.65 -15.81 -3.68
CA ALA A 185 -7.03 -14.95 -2.56
C ALA A 185 -5.87 -14.64 -1.60
N VAL A 186 -5.06 -15.65 -1.24
CA VAL A 186 -4.03 -15.51 -0.21
C VAL A 186 -2.98 -14.44 -0.57
N PRO A 187 -2.38 -14.43 -1.77
CA PRO A 187 -1.47 -13.37 -2.18
C PRO A 187 -2.13 -11.99 -2.20
N ALA A 188 -3.40 -11.88 -2.61
CA ALA A 188 -4.12 -10.61 -2.65
C ALA A 188 -4.30 -10.01 -1.26
N VAL A 189 -4.71 -10.81 -0.27
CA VAL A 189 -4.88 -10.37 1.13
C VAL A 189 -3.52 -9.98 1.75
N LEU A 190 -2.48 -10.77 1.51
CA LEU A 190 -1.13 -10.46 2.01
C LEU A 190 -0.59 -9.17 1.39
N ALA A 191 -0.72 -9.01 0.09
CA ALA A 191 -0.32 -7.81 -0.65
C ALA A 191 -1.07 -6.57 -0.15
N TYR A 192 -2.39 -6.65 0.02
CA TYR A 192 -3.22 -5.56 0.54
C TYR A 192 -2.73 -5.09 1.91
N ASN A 193 -2.61 -6.04 2.86
CA ASN A 193 -2.19 -5.74 4.23
C ASN A 193 -0.76 -5.21 4.32
N TRP A 194 0.12 -5.66 3.43
CA TRP A 194 1.50 -5.19 3.40
C TRP A 194 1.61 -3.78 2.80
N LEU A 195 0.91 -3.52 1.68
CA LEU A 195 0.91 -2.23 1.01
C LEU A 195 0.24 -1.15 1.87
N ILE A 196 -0.85 -1.45 2.57
CA ILE A 196 -1.52 -0.45 3.44
C ILE A 196 -0.65 -0.05 4.63
N ARG A 197 0.10 -1.00 5.22
CA ARG A 197 1.08 -0.69 6.27
C ARG A 197 2.20 0.21 5.75
N ARG A 198 2.70 -0.06 4.55
CA ARG A 198 3.69 0.82 3.88
C ARG A 198 3.13 2.21 3.59
N ASN A 199 1.88 2.30 3.12
CA ASN A 199 1.23 3.59 2.90
C ASN A 199 1.16 4.42 4.18
N LYS A 200 0.81 3.79 5.31
CA LYS A 200 0.80 4.47 6.62
C LYS A 200 2.17 5.05 6.97
N SER A 201 3.23 4.26 6.87
CA SER A 201 4.60 4.73 7.14
C SER A 201 5.03 5.87 6.20
N ILE A 202 4.68 5.79 4.91
CA ILE A 202 4.98 6.87 3.96
C ILE A 202 4.21 8.16 4.32
N LEU A 203 2.94 8.05 4.69
CA LEU A 203 2.13 9.20 5.10
C LEU A 203 2.66 9.85 6.39
N GLU A 204 3.13 9.05 7.34
CA GLU A 204 3.81 9.55 8.55
C GLU A 204 5.11 10.31 8.20
N ASP A 205 5.92 9.80 7.27
CA ASP A 205 7.12 10.48 6.79
C ASP A 205 6.81 11.80 6.05
N LEU A 206 5.73 11.82 5.24
CA LEU A 206 5.26 13.03 4.57
C LEU A 206 4.69 14.05 5.56
N ALA A 207 4.03 13.58 6.64
CA ALA A 207 3.56 14.40 7.75
C ALA A 207 4.71 15.08 8.48
N ALA A 208 5.74 14.30 8.85
CA ALA A 208 6.94 14.85 9.47
C ALA A 208 7.61 15.90 8.55
N PHE A 209 7.79 15.59 7.27
CA PHE A 209 8.36 16.53 6.30
C PHE A 209 7.56 17.82 6.15
N THR A 210 6.23 17.73 6.18
CA THR A 210 5.35 18.89 6.06
C THR A 210 5.43 19.80 7.28
N ASN A 211 5.49 19.22 8.48
CA ASN A 211 5.69 19.99 9.72
C ASN A 211 7.05 20.70 9.72
N ASP A 212 8.09 19.98 9.32
CA ASP A 212 9.44 20.51 9.15
C ASP A 212 9.48 21.66 8.13
N LEU A 213 8.77 21.50 7.00
CA LEU A 213 8.67 22.50 5.95
C LEU A 213 7.95 23.75 6.44
N ASN A 214 6.86 23.59 7.19
CA ASN A 214 6.14 24.70 7.79
C ASN A 214 7.05 25.50 8.74
N GLY A 215 7.77 24.83 9.65
CA GLY A 215 8.73 25.50 10.55
C GLY A 215 9.88 26.19 9.80
N PHE A 216 10.38 25.60 8.71
CA PHE A 216 11.39 26.22 7.86
C PHE A 216 10.86 27.49 7.17
N MET A 217 9.62 27.47 6.69
CA MET A 217 8.98 28.64 6.06
C MET A 217 8.72 29.76 7.08
N SER A 218 8.11 29.44 8.23
CA SER A 218 7.81 30.41 9.28
C SER A 218 9.06 31.07 9.87
N SER A 219 10.21 30.42 9.79
CA SER A 219 11.49 30.94 10.29
C SER A 219 12.36 31.62 9.23
N GLY A 220 11.89 31.71 7.97
CA GLY A 220 12.69 32.23 6.86
C GLY A 220 13.96 31.41 6.60
N GLY A 221 13.92 30.10 6.83
CA GLY A 221 15.02 29.16 6.63
C GLY A 221 15.99 29.01 7.80
N LYS A 222 15.74 29.67 8.94
CA LYS A 222 16.60 29.62 10.13
C LYS A 222 16.42 28.33 10.93
N VAL A 223 15.21 27.80 11.00
CA VAL A 223 14.90 26.55 11.70
C VAL A 223 15.03 25.41 10.70
N LYS A 224 16.07 24.59 10.88
CA LYS A 224 16.29 23.36 10.13
C LYS A 224 15.96 22.16 11.00
N PRO A 225 15.24 21.16 10.48
CA PRO A 225 14.93 19.95 11.23
C PRO A 225 16.21 19.23 11.69
N ARG A 226 16.19 18.71 12.91
CA ARG A 226 17.25 17.81 13.38
C ARG A 226 17.00 16.42 12.81
N LEU A 227 17.71 16.11 11.73
CA LEU A 227 17.57 14.83 11.04
C LEU A 227 18.39 13.76 11.76
N GLY A 228 17.78 13.11 12.75
CA GLY A 228 18.25 11.82 13.29
C GLY A 228 19.68 11.80 13.82
N GLY A 229 20.04 12.72 14.72
CA GLY A 229 21.16 12.55 15.66
C GLY A 229 20.62 12.23 17.06
N PRO A 230 21.42 11.60 17.95
CA PRO A 230 21.01 11.39 19.34
C PRO A 230 20.54 12.72 19.93
N ALA A 231 19.44 12.68 20.69
CA ALA A 231 18.96 13.85 21.42
C ALA A 231 20.15 14.49 22.15
N PRO A 232 20.36 15.82 22.07
CA PRO A 232 21.42 16.44 22.85
C PRO A 232 21.14 16.08 24.31
N ALA A 233 22.10 15.40 24.94
CA ALA A 233 22.07 15.14 26.37
C ALA A 233 21.70 16.45 27.02
N ALA A 234 20.55 16.47 27.70
CA ALA A 234 20.03 17.65 28.38
C ALA A 234 21.21 18.28 29.12
N ALA A 235 21.55 19.52 28.74
CA ALA A 235 22.67 20.23 29.31
C ALA A 235 22.53 20.12 30.83
N ALA A 236 23.44 19.37 31.44
CA ALA A 236 23.45 19.13 32.87
C ALA A 236 23.38 20.50 33.54
N ALA A 237 22.26 20.77 34.21
CA ALA A 237 22.09 21.98 34.99
C ALA A 237 23.28 22.02 35.96
N LYS A 238 24.13 23.05 35.82
CA LYS A 238 25.20 23.33 36.79
C LYS A 238 24.55 23.35 38.18
N PRO A 239 25.07 22.61 39.18
CA PRO A 239 24.58 22.74 40.54
C PRO A 239 24.79 24.20 40.96
N ALA A 240 23.71 24.85 41.41
CA ALA A 240 23.77 26.17 41.98
C ALA A 240 24.75 26.15 43.16
N ALA A 241 25.78 26.99 43.08
CA ALA A 241 26.76 27.16 44.15
C ALA A 241 26.07 27.71 45.41
N GLY A 242 26.54 27.22 46.56
CA GLY A 242 25.91 27.32 47.86
C GLY A 242 25.47 28.72 48.31
N THR A 243 24.28 28.76 48.89
CA THR A 243 23.84 29.84 49.78
C THR A 243 24.43 29.59 51.16
N THR A 244 25.22 30.56 51.59
CA THR A 244 25.87 30.70 52.89
C THR A 244 24.89 30.60 54.07
N ALA A 245 25.24 29.79 55.06
CA ALA A 245 24.60 29.75 56.38
C ALA A 245 24.83 31.07 57.15
N PRO A 246 23.86 31.60 57.91
CA PRO A 246 24.12 32.68 58.83
C PRO A 246 24.73 32.12 60.12
N LYS A 247 25.84 32.75 60.50
CA LYS A 247 26.64 32.52 61.70
C LYS A 247 25.86 32.99 62.93
N ALA A 248 25.67 32.11 63.90
CA ALA A 248 25.20 32.47 65.23
C ALA A 248 26.26 33.30 65.96
N THR A 249 25.84 34.40 66.58
CA THR A 249 26.62 35.09 67.61
C THR A 249 25.71 35.76 68.62
N ALA A 250 25.93 35.35 69.88
CA ALA A 250 25.63 35.96 71.18
C ALA A 250 24.17 36.24 71.56
#